data_AF-A0A4Q8BCJ7-F1
#
_entry.id   AF-A0A4Q8BCJ7-F1
#
_cell.length_a   1.000
_cell.length_b   1.000
_cell.length_c   1.000
_cell.angle_alpha   90.00
_cell.angle_beta   90.00
_cell.angle_gamma   90.00
#
_symmetry.space_group_name_H-M   'P 1'
#
loop_
_entity.id
_entity.type
_entity.pdbx_description
1 polymer ?
#
loop_
_entity_poly.entity_id
_entity_poly.type
_entity_poly.pdbx_seq_one_letter_code
_entity_poly.pdbx_strand_id
1 'polypeptide(L)'
;MPDDRPAADSVRSPLDEVVERGGRVVAQARRQGGQAGRVRLRQLEVTIVIAVQAGLAAALAALIAQKLLGPGAHVFAPAAAVGTIATAIGQRARRTFELLGGVGLGIVVGDLLRFMLGSGAWQTGLVVALAIATALLVAGRGGALVGQAGGTAVLISTLAPMQPGLEVPRIFDALVGALVGILVVALLLPINPLRVLDRAAAPIFATVTGQLDAVAHALTARDADAAIRALDQLRGMDADVGRLNEALSGAGEVVTLAPARWHRRARYHRYARGAEHLERLILYARSVARRSATALQYDEPIPPSLPVAVTRLSDAIRQLRQDHQADVDPERTRRLVRESAELAGRAWAEGVRSYGDALITDLRTADSELLRAIEYEPDDANRVVREAAGRGQAEVRPPARAHLHRPRPHTGTPRTRRHRRSTRRTHGRRRGRHRPRV
;
A
#
# COMPACT_ATOMS: atom_id res chain seq x y z
N MET A 1 -35.05 -48.59 52.05
CA MET A 1 -35.85 -49.69 51.47
C MET A 1 -37.18 -49.10 51.00
N PRO A 2 -37.71 -49.48 49.83
CA PRO A 2 -37.40 -48.89 48.52
C PRO A 2 -38.67 -48.43 47.76
N ASP A 3 -38.54 -47.54 46.76
CA ASP A 3 -39.07 -47.74 45.40
C ASP A 3 -38.50 -46.64 44.48
N ASP A 4 -37.46 -46.96 43.73
CA ASP A 4 -36.82 -46.10 42.73
C ASP A 4 -37.23 -46.64 41.36
N ARG A 5 -38.19 -45.98 40.70
CA ARG A 5 -38.61 -46.31 39.33
C ARG A 5 -37.93 -45.34 38.37
N PRO A 6 -37.07 -45.79 37.44
CA PRO A 6 -36.48 -44.90 36.46
C PRO A 6 -37.52 -44.51 35.40
N ALA A 7 -37.67 -43.21 35.19
CA ALA A 7 -38.45 -42.64 34.10
C ALA A 7 -37.83 -43.01 32.75
N ALA A 8 -38.68 -43.43 31.82
CA ALA A 8 -38.32 -43.89 30.49
C ALA A 8 -37.48 -42.86 29.73
N ASP A 9 -36.29 -43.28 29.29
CA ASP A 9 -35.51 -42.62 28.25
C ASP A 9 -36.36 -42.54 26.97
N SER A 10 -36.76 -41.32 26.62
CA SER A 10 -37.33 -41.03 25.31
C SER A 10 -36.23 -41.24 24.28
N VAL A 11 -36.26 -42.40 23.61
CA VAL A 11 -35.41 -42.75 22.48
C VAL A 11 -35.57 -41.65 21.42
N ARG A 12 -34.56 -40.78 21.30
CA ARG A 12 -34.49 -39.79 20.22
C ARG A 12 -34.41 -40.54 18.90
N SER A 13 -35.35 -40.26 18.00
CA SER A 13 -35.42 -40.89 16.70
C SER A 13 -34.16 -40.54 15.88
N PRO A 14 -33.49 -41.51 15.24
CA PRO A 14 -32.33 -41.29 14.37
C PRO A 14 -32.59 -40.28 13.25
N LEU A 15 -33.87 -40.02 12.92
CA LEU A 15 -34.29 -39.07 11.90
C LEU A 15 -34.12 -37.61 12.36
N ASP A 16 -34.24 -37.31 13.65
CA ASP A 16 -34.12 -35.94 14.17
C ASP A 16 -32.65 -35.46 14.17
N GLU A 17 -31.70 -36.36 14.41
CA GLU A 17 -30.27 -36.06 14.26
C GLU A 17 -29.87 -35.77 12.79
N VAL A 18 -30.48 -36.46 11.84
CA VAL A 18 -30.21 -36.27 10.40
C VAL A 18 -30.81 -34.95 9.91
N VAL A 19 -32.00 -34.57 10.41
CA VAL A 19 -32.64 -33.28 10.12
C VAL A 19 -31.85 -32.11 10.75
N GLU A 20 -31.33 -32.25 11.96
CA GLU A 20 -30.44 -31.23 12.57
C GLU A 20 -29.09 -31.11 11.84
N ARG A 21 -28.46 -32.22 11.45
CA ARG A 21 -27.20 -32.20 10.68
C ARG A 21 -27.41 -31.60 9.29
N GLY A 22 -28.52 -31.90 8.62
CA GLY A 22 -28.90 -31.28 7.34
C GLY A 22 -29.14 -29.77 7.46
N GLY A 23 -29.82 -29.32 8.53
CA GLY A 23 -30.06 -27.90 8.80
C GLY A 23 -28.78 -27.10 9.05
N ARG A 24 -27.78 -27.69 9.74
CA ARG A 24 -26.49 -27.04 10.00
C ARG A 24 -25.62 -26.92 8.75
N VAL A 25 -25.63 -27.91 7.86
CA VAL A 25 -24.91 -27.86 6.57
C VAL A 25 -25.52 -26.81 5.62
N VAL A 26 -26.85 -26.68 5.59
CA VAL A 26 -27.55 -25.66 4.79
C VAL A 26 -27.36 -24.24 5.37
N ALA A 27 -27.31 -24.09 6.70
CA ALA A 27 -27.00 -22.81 7.34
C ALA A 27 -25.55 -22.37 7.14
N GLN A 28 -24.60 -23.31 7.10
CA GLN A 28 -23.18 -23.05 6.86
C GLN A 28 -22.91 -22.69 5.39
N ALA A 29 -23.61 -23.32 4.45
CA ALA A 29 -23.59 -22.97 3.03
C ALA A 29 -24.19 -21.58 2.72
N ARG A 30 -25.25 -21.16 3.43
CA ARG A 30 -25.83 -19.80 3.29
C ARG A 30 -24.90 -18.69 3.81
N ARG A 31 -24.09 -18.97 4.86
CA ARG A 31 -23.12 -17.99 5.39
C ARG A 31 -21.86 -17.87 4.51
N GLN A 32 -21.42 -18.96 3.87
CA GLN A 32 -20.32 -18.93 2.88
C GLN A 32 -20.75 -18.36 1.51
N GLY A 33 -22.01 -18.58 1.11
CA GLY A 33 -22.59 -18.02 -0.13
C GLY A 33 -22.71 -16.49 -0.13
N GLY A 34 -22.86 -15.86 1.03
CA GLY A 34 -22.94 -14.39 1.15
C GLY A 34 -21.61 -13.68 0.86
N GLN A 35 -20.47 -14.30 1.16
CA GLN A 35 -19.14 -13.74 0.85
C GLN A 35 -18.73 -14.04 -0.60
N ALA A 36 -18.96 -15.27 -1.09
CA ALA A 36 -18.73 -15.64 -2.49
C ALA A 36 -19.66 -14.88 -3.45
N GLY A 37 -20.91 -14.64 -3.07
CA GLY A 37 -21.88 -13.86 -3.85
C GLY A 37 -21.52 -12.38 -3.96
N ARG A 38 -20.98 -11.76 -2.91
CA ARG A 38 -20.48 -10.37 -2.95
C ARG A 38 -19.23 -10.23 -3.80
N VAL A 39 -18.33 -11.22 -3.78
CA VAL A 39 -17.16 -11.26 -4.68
C VAL A 39 -17.62 -11.40 -6.14
N ARG A 40 -18.59 -12.28 -6.41
CA ARG A 40 -19.17 -12.46 -7.75
C ARG A 40 -19.93 -11.24 -8.26
N LEU A 41 -20.77 -10.59 -7.44
CA LEU A 41 -21.47 -9.36 -7.82
C LEU A 41 -20.49 -8.23 -8.15
N ARG A 42 -19.43 -8.08 -7.34
CA ARG A 42 -18.41 -7.05 -7.54
C ARG A 42 -17.54 -7.32 -8.76
N GLN A 43 -17.25 -8.59 -9.05
CA GLN A 43 -16.63 -9.00 -10.31
C GLN A 43 -17.56 -8.69 -11.50
N LEU A 44 -18.86 -8.97 -11.39
CA LEU A 44 -19.85 -8.63 -12.41
C LEU A 44 -19.92 -7.12 -12.68
N GLU A 45 -19.94 -6.31 -11.63
CA GLU A 45 -19.92 -4.84 -11.75
C GLU A 45 -18.68 -4.34 -12.49
N VAL A 46 -17.50 -4.86 -12.14
CA VAL A 46 -16.24 -4.54 -12.83
C VAL A 46 -16.27 -5.00 -14.29
N THR A 47 -16.74 -6.22 -14.57
CA THR A 47 -16.85 -6.76 -15.93
C THR A 47 -17.82 -5.96 -16.79
N ILE A 48 -18.98 -5.54 -16.25
CA ILE A 48 -19.96 -4.72 -16.96
C ILE A 48 -19.38 -3.36 -17.28
N VAL A 49 -18.70 -2.71 -16.33
CA VAL A 49 -18.04 -1.41 -16.56
C VAL A 49 -16.98 -1.53 -17.66
N ILE A 50 -16.14 -2.58 -17.62
CA ILE A 50 -15.12 -2.82 -18.65
C ILE A 50 -15.76 -3.06 -20.02
N ALA A 51 -16.82 -3.86 -20.10
CA ALA A 51 -17.52 -4.14 -21.34
C ALA A 51 -18.14 -2.88 -21.97
N VAL A 52 -18.78 -2.04 -21.14
CA VAL A 52 -19.34 -0.75 -21.58
C VAL A 52 -18.23 0.20 -22.05
N GLN A 53 -17.10 0.26 -21.34
CA GLN A 53 -15.94 1.06 -21.75
C GLN A 53 -15.34 0.60 -23.06
N ALA A 54 -15.14 -0.71 -23.23
CA ALA A 54 -14.62 -1.30 -24.46
C ALA A 54 -15.56 -1.02 -25.64
N GLY A 55 -16.87 -1.19 -25.45
CA GLY A 55 -17.86 -0.86 -26.47
C GLY A 55 -17.89 0.62 -26.82
N LEU A 56 -17.83 1.51 -25.81
CA LEU A 56 -17.84 2.96 -26.02
C LEU A 56 -16.56 3.44 -26.74
N ALA A 57 -15.39 2.93 -26.35
CA ALA A 57 -14.13 3.28 -27.02
C ALA A 57 -14.08 2.76 -28.45
N ALA A 58 -14.56 1.54 -28.69
CA ALA A 58 -14.67 1.00 -30.05
C ALA A 58 -15.58 1.87 -30.93
N ALA A 59 -16.75 2.27 -30.42
CA ALA A 59 -17.69 3.12 -31.12
C ALA A 59 -17.13 4.53 -31.39
N LEU A 60 -16.52 5.15 -30.39
CA LEU A 60 -15.89 6.47 -30.52
C LEU A 60 -14.70 6.43 -31.49
N ALA A 61 -13.87 5.39 -31.43
CA ALA A 61 -12.73 5.23 -32.31
C ALA A 61 -13.18 5.10 -33.77
N ALA A 62 -14.20 4.29 -34.05
CA ALA A 62 -14.80 4.18 -35.39
C ALA A 62 -15.32 5.53 -35.90
N LEU A 63 -16.09 6.24 -35.08
CA LEU A 63 -16.70 7.52 -35.45
C LEU A 63 -15.65 8.61 -35.71
N ILE A 64 -14.62 8.68 -34.86
CA ILE A 64 -13.55 9.66 -34.98
C ILE A 64 -12.69 9.35 -36.21
N ALA A 65 -12.34 8.08 -36.43
CA ALA A 65 -11.61 7.65 -37.63
C ALA A 65 -12.37 8.00 -38.92
N GLN A 66 -13.67 7.72 -38.98
CA GLN A 66 -14.51 8.09 -40.14
C GLN A 66 -14.53 9.60 -40.39
N LYS A 67 -14.58 10.42 -39.33
CA LYS A 67 -14.61 11.88 -39.46
C LYS A 67 -13.24 12.50 -39.81
N LEU A 68 -12.14 11.96 -39.29
CA LEU A 68 -10.80 12.50 -39.54
C LEU A 68 -10.16 11.96 -40.83
N LEU A 69 -10.33 10.68 -41.14
CA LEU A 69 -9.63 9.98 -42.22
C LEU A 69 -10.50 9.81 -43.48
N GLY A 70 -11.78 10.21 -43.43
CA GLY A 70 -12.71 10.17 -44.56
C GLY A 70 -13.48 8.85 -44.73
N PRO A 71 -14.27 8.72 -45.81
CA PRO A 71 -15.10 7.53 -46.06
C PRO A 71 -14.25 6.28 -46.34
N GLY A 72 -14.39 5.24 -45.51
CA GLY A 72 -13.65 3.99 -45.63
C GLY A 72 -13.95 3.00 -44.51
N ALA A 73 -13.52 1.74 -44.68
CA ALA A 73 -13.65 0.70 -43.66
C ALA A 73 -12.49 0.78 -42.64
N HIS A 74 -12.67 1.61 -41.61
CA HIS A 74 -11.72 1.85 -40.50
C HIS A 74 -11.79 0.75 -39.43
N VAL A 75 -11.38 -0.46 -39.79
CA VAL A 75 -11.49 -1.66 -38.92
C VAL A 75 -10.42 -1.67 -37.82
N PHE A 76 -9.31 -0.95 -38.00
CA PHE A 76 -8.17 -0.99 -37.09
C PHE A 76 -8.34 -0.04 -35.89
N ALA A 77 -9.02 1.10 -36.06
CA ALA A 77 -9.31 2.02 -34.94
C ALA A 77 -10.09 1.34 -33.79
N PRO A 78 -11.23 0.65 -34.02
CA PRO A 78 -11.96 -0.02 -32.95
C PRO A 78 -11.17 -1.16 -32.29
N ALA A 79 -10.43 -1.93 -33.10
CA ALA A 79 -9.61 -3.03 -32.60
C ALA A 79 -8.46 -2.53 -31.71
N ALA A 80 -7.78 -1.46 -32.12
CA ALA A 80 -6.72 -0.82 -31.34
C ALA A 80 -7.28 -0.19 -30.04
N ALA A 81 -8.47 0.40 -30.08
CA ALA A 81 -9.12 0.96 -28.88
C ALA A 81 -9.45 -0.11 -27.83
N VAL A 82 -10.03 -1.24 -28.27
CA VAL A 82 -10.33 -2.38 -27.39
C VAL A 82 -9.05 -3.04 -26.87
N GLY A 83 -8.04 -3.22 -27.73
CA GLY A 83 -6.73 -3.73 -27.32
C GLY A 83 -6.05 -2.82 -26.30
N THR A 84 -6.17 -1.52 -26.46
CA THR A 84 -5.67 -0.52 -25.51
C THR A 84 -6.39 -0.61 -24.16
N ILE A 85 -7.71 -0.79 -24.15
CA ILE A 85 -8.47 -1.00 -22.90
C ILE A 85 -8.07 -2.32 -22.24
N ALA A 86 -8.02 -3.41 -23.00
CA ALA A 86 -7.65 -4.74 -22.50
C ALA A 86 -6.25 -4.75 -21.88
N THR A 87 -5.33 -3.95 -22.41
CA THR A 87 -3.95 -3.85 -21.92
C THR A 87 -3.78 -2.83 -20.80
N ALA A 88 -4.54 -1.72 -20.82
CA ALA A 88 -4.59 -0.75 -19.73
C ALA A 88 -5.16 -1.35 -18.43
N ILE A 89 -5.91 -2.45 -18.52
CA ILE A 89 -6.40 -3.20 -17.37
C ILE A 89 -5.23 -3.97 -16.74
N GLY A 90 -4.71 -3.42 -15.65
CA GLY A 90 -3.71 -4.09 -14.80
C GLY A 90 -2.27 -4.02 -15.29
N GLN A 91 -1.97 -3.29 -16.36
CA GLN A 91 -0.60 -3.04 -16.81
C GLN A 91 -0.27 -1.54 -16.91
N ARG A 92 1.03 -1.23 -16.84
CA ARG A 92 1.58 0.14 -16.80
C ARG A 92 1.35 0.87 -18.13
N ALA A 93 1.24 2.20 -18.13
CA ALA A 93 1.10 2.96 -19.38
C ALA A 93 2.34 2.77 -20.28
N ARG A 94 3.54 2.66 -19.71
CA ARG A 94 4.76 2.32 -20.47
C ARG A 94 4.62 0.98 -21.23
N ARG A 95 4.02 -0.03 -20.59
CA ARG A 95 3.77 -1.32 -21.24
C ARG A 95 2.66 -1.23 -22.29
N THR A 96 1.68 -0.34 -22.08
CA THR A 96 0.68 0.01 -23.09
C THR A 96 1.36 0.63 -24.31
N PHE A 97 2.32 1.54 -24.15
CA PHE A 97 3.10 2.11 -25.26
C PHE A 97 4.00 1.07 -25.96
N GLU A 98 4.65 0.18 -25.22
CA GLU A 98 5.43 -0.93 -25.80
C GLU A 98 4.54 -1.85 -26.64
N LEU A 99 3.33 -2.16 -26.16
CA LEU A 99 2.35 -2.98 -26.88
C LEU A 99 1.79 -2.25 -28.10
N LEU A 100 1.51 -0.96 -28.01
CA LEU A 100 1.11 -0.12 -29.15
C LEU A 100 2.21 -0.06 -30.22
N GLY A 101 3.48 0.06 -29.79
CA GLY A 101 4.63 -0.06 -30.67
C GLY A 101 4.71 -1.43 -31.35
N GLY A 102 4.41 -2.50 -30.61
CA GLY A 102 4.31 -3.87 -31.14
C GLY A 102 3.19 -4.05 -32.17
N VAL A 103 2.01 -3.43 -31.95
CA VAL A 103 0.91 -3.42 -32.92
C VAL A 103 1.30 -2.67 -34.19
N GLY A 104 1.91 -1.48 -34.05
CA GLY A 104 2.42 -0.71 -35.19
C GLY A 104 3.46 -1.48 -35.99
N LEU A 105 4.43 -2.11 -35.31
CA LEU A 105 5.43 -2.97 -35.93
C LEU A 105 4.79 -4.18 -36.64
N GLY A 106 3.78 -4.81 -36.02
CA GLY A 106 3.05 -5.93 -36.60
C GLY A 106 2.29 -5.57 -37.88
N ILE A 107 1.70 -4.37 -37.95
CA ILE A 107 1.05 -3.86 -39.16
C ILE A 107 2.09 -3.65 -40.27
N VAL A 108 3.21 -2.99 -39.95
CA VAL A 108 4.29 -2.74 -40.93
C VAL A 108 4.89 -4.04 -41.46
N VAL A 109 5.17 -5.01 -40.58
CA VAL A 109 5.72 -6.31 -40.99
C VAL A 109 4.70 -7.11 -41.80
N GLY A 110 3.42 -7.07 -41.40
CA GLY A 110 2.34 -7.75 -42.12
C GLY A 110 2.13 -7.20 -43.53
N ASP A 111 2.15 -5.87 -43.69
CA ASP A 111 2.03 -5.21 -44.99
C ASP A 111 3.29 -5.46 -45.85
N LEU A 112 4.50 -5.39 -45.28
CA LEU A 112 5.75 -5.67 -46.01
C LEU A 112 5.84 -7.12 -46.50
N LEU A 113 5.48 -8.10 -45.65
CA LEU A 113 5.42 -9.50 -46.04
C LEU A 113 4.44 -9.70 -47.20
N ARG A 114 3.28 -9.03 -47.17
CA ARG A 114 2.29 -9.15 -48.24
C ARG A 114 2.71 -8.43 -49.52
N PHE A 115 3.38 -7.28 -49.42
CA PHE A 115 3.95 -6.58 -50.57
C PHE A 115 4.97 -7.47 -51.30
N MET A 116 5.80 -8.21 -50.55
CA MET A 116 6.78 -9.13 -51.14
C MET A 116 6.17 -10.44 -51.63
N LEU A 117 5.11 -10.95 -50.98
CA LEU A 117 4.57 -12.29 -51.28
C LEU A 117 3.35 -12.30 -52.22
N GLY A 118 2.55 -11.24 -52.31
CA GLY A 118 1.30 -11.18 -53.10
C GLY A 118 0.03 -11.62 -52.33
N SER A 119 -1.12 -11.72 -53.02
CA SER A 119 -2.43 -12.04 -52.42
C SER A 119 -3.05 -13.37 -52.89
N GLY A 120 -3.45 -14.24 -51.95
CA GLY A 120 -3.91 -15.60 -52.25
C GLY A 120 -4.07 -16.49 -51.00
N ALA A 121 -4.77 -17.62 -51.16
CA ALA A 121 -5.17 -18.50 -50.05
C ALA A 121 -3.97 -19.12 -49.31
N TRP A 122 -2.93 -19.53 -50.06
CA TRP A 122 -1.72 -20.11 -49.47
C TRP A 122 -0.86 -19.05 -48.76
N GLN A 123 -0.80 -17.81 -49.28
CA GLN A 123 -0.11 -16.68 -48.62
C GLN A 123 -0.79 -16.30 -47.30
N THR A 124 -2.13 -16.34 -47.26
CA THR A 124 -2.89 -16.14 -46.02
C THR A 124 -2.54 -17.22 -44.99
N GLY A 125 -2.49 -18.48 -45.41
CA GLY A 125 -2.08 -19.60 -44.56
C GLY A 125 -0.67 -19.42 -44.00
N LEU A 126 0.28 -18.96 -44.83
CA LEU A 126 1.66 -18.71 -44.40
C LEU A 126 1.74 -17.55 -43.39
N VAL A 127 1.05 -16.44 -43.64
CA VAL A 127 1.02 -15.28 -42.72
C VAL A 127 0.43 -15.67 -41.37
N VAL A 128 -0.69 -16.41 -41.37
CA VAL A 128 -1.32 -16.89 -40.13
C VAL A 128 -0.40 -17.87 -39.39
N ALA A 129 0.26 -18.79 -40.10
CA ALA A 129 1.22 -19.72 -39.50
C ALA A 129 2.41 -18.97 -38.86
N LEU A 130 2.95 -17.95 -39.55
CA LEU A 130 4.03 -17.11 -39.02
C LEU A 130 3.58 -16.34 -37.78
N ALA A 131 2.41 -15.72 -37.82
CA ALA A 131 1.85 -14.97 -36.70
C ALA A 131 1.65 -15.84 -35.45
N ILE A 132 1.11 -17.06 -35.63
CA ILE A 132 0.92 -18.03 -34.54
C ILE A 132 2.27 -18.52 -34.00
N ALA A 133 3.24 -18.80 -34.88
CA ALA A 133 4.58 -19.21 -34.48
C ALA A 133 5.29 -18.11 -33.66
N THR A 134 5.23 -16.86 -34.11
CA THR A 134 5.77 -15.70 -33.38
C THR A 134 5.06 -15.51 -32.04
N ALA A 135 3.72 -15.61 -32.01
CA ALA A 135 2.96 -15.50 -30.76
C ALA A 135 3.35 -16.58 -29.73
N LEU A 136 3.55 -17.82 -30.19
CA LEU A 136 4.00 -18.93 -29.34
C LEU A 136 5.43 -18.74 -28.83
N LEU A 137 6.33 -18.20 -29.65
CA LEU A 137 7.72 -17.93 -29.28
C LEU A 137 7.85 -16.79 -28.25
N VAL A 138 7.02 -15.75 -28.37
CA VAL A 138 7.09 -14.56 -27.49
C VAL A 138 6.28 -14.75 -26.20
N ALA A 139 5.12 -15.41 -26.25
CA ALA A 139 4.21 -15.53 -25.10
C ALA A 139 4.33 -16.84 -24.31
N GLY A 140 5.07 -17.85 -24.82
CA GLY A 140 5.04 -19.21 -24.28
C GLY A 140 3.70 -19.92 -24.51
N ARG A 141 3.49 -21.09 -23.88
CA ARG A 141 2.29 -21.96 -24.04
C ARG A 141 0.98 -21.38 -23.43
N GLY A 142 0.82 -20.07 -23.34
CA GLY A 142 -0.40 -19.41 -22.87
C GLY A 142 -1.46 -19.30 -23.97
N GLY A 143 -2.45 -20.20 -23.99
CA GLY A 143 -3.41 -20.38 -25.12
C GLY A 143 -4.32 -19.19 -25.46
N ALA A 144 -4.52 -18.23 -24.55
CA ALA A 144 -5.40 -17.08 -24.81
C ALA A 144 -4.81 -16.10 -25.85
N LEU A 145 -3.50 -15.86 -25.80
CA LEU A 145 -2.79 -15.01 -26.76
C LEU A 145 -2.74 -15.64 -28.16
N VAL A 146 -2.62 -16.97 -28.22
CA VAL A 146 -2.57 -17.74 -29.47
C VAL A 146 -3.94 -17.74 -30.17
N GLY A 147 -5.02 -17.96 -29.41
CA GLY A 147 -6.38 -17.91 -29.94
C GLY A 147 -6.80 -16.51 -30.39
N GLN A 148 -6.43 -15.48 -29.62
CA GLN A 148 -6.71 -14.09 -29.99
C GLN A 148 -5.91 -13.69 -31.24
N ALA A 149 -4.60 -13.98 -31.30
CA ALA A 149 -3.74 -13.66 -32.44
C ALA A 149 -4.14 -14.40 -33.73
N GLY A 150 -4.51 -15.69 -33.62
CA GLY A 150 -5.02 -16.47 -34.76
C GLY A 150 -6.37 -15.93 -35.25
N GLY A 151 -7.29 -15.60 -34.34
CA GLY A 151 -8.60 -15.04 -34.67
C GLY A 151 -8.52 -13.68 -35.35
N THR A 152 -7.71 -12.75 -34.85
CA THR A 152 -7.49 -11.44 -35.51
C THR A 152 -6.74 -11.59 -36.83
N ALA A 153 -5.74 -12.46 -36.93
CA ALA A 153 -5.01 -12.67 -38.19
C ALA A 153 -5.92 -13.20 -39.31
N VAL A 154 -6.83 -14.13 -38.99
CA VAL A 154 -7.81 -14.65 -39.95
C VAL A 154 -8.84 -13.58 -40.33
N LEU A 155 -9.42 -12.87 -39.36
CA LEU A 155 -10.36 -11.76 -39.60
C LEU A 155 -9.74 -10.68 -40.50
N ILE A 156 -8.50 -10.27 -40.19
CA ILE A 156 -7.78 -9.24 -40.96
C ILE A 156 -7.49 -9.72 -42.38
N SER A 157 -7.11 -10.99 -42.56
CA SER A 157 -6.78 -11.52 -43.88
C SER A 157 -8.01 -11.80 -44.75
N THR A 158 -9.19 -12.04 -44.15
CA THR A 158 -10.41 -12.42 -44.89
C THR A 158 -11.42 -11.29 -45.11
N LEU A 159 -11.52 -10.30 -44.20
CA LEU A 159 -12.63 -9.33 -44.23
C LEU A 159 -12.21 -7.88 -44.53
N ALA A 160 -10.92 -7.54 -44.53
CA ALA A 160 -10.47 -6.19 -44.85
C ALA A 160 -10.39 -6.00 -46.38
N PRO A 161 -11.16 -5.08 -47.00
CA PRO A 161 -10.95 -4.72 -48.40
C PRO A 161 -9.56 -4.11 -48.56
N MET A 162 -8.64 -4.88 -49.13
CA MET A 162 -7.21 -4.53 -49.22
C MET A 162 -6.93 -3.92 -50.60
N GLN A 163 -7.15 -2.61 -50.73
CA GLN A 163 -6.71 -1.86 -51.91
C GLN A 163 -5.23 -1.44 -51.75
N PRO A 164 -4.45 -1.38 -52.85
CA PRO A 164 -3.07 -0.89 -52.82
C PRO A 164 -3.01 0.58 -52.34
N GLY A 165 -2.04 0.93 -51.49
CA GLY A 165 -1.83 2.31 -51.00
C GLY A 165 -2.42 2.64 -49.61
N LEU A 166 -2.94 1.65 -48.87
CA LEU A 166 -3.60 1.84 -47.57
C LEU A 166 -2.71 1.68 -46.33
N GLU A 167 -1.39 1.51 -46.50
CA GLU A 167 -0.45 1.25 -45.38
C GLU A 167 -0.40 2.42 -44.38
N VAL A 168 -0.32 3.64 -44.89
CA VAL A 168 -0.31 4.86 -44.06
C VAL A 168 -1.67 5.08 -43.37
N PRO A 169 -2.82 5.02 -44.08
CA PRO A 169 -4.14 5.08 -43.45
C PRO A 169 -4.36 4.10 -42.29
N ARG A 170 -3.87 2.86 -42.38
CA ARG A 170 -4.03 1.85 -41.31
C ARG A 170 -3.26 2.18 -40.04
N ILE A 171 -2.06 2.72 -40.16
CA ILE A 171 -1.25 3.16 -39.01
C ILE A 171 -1.95 4.32 -38.31
N PHE A 172 -2.46 5.30 -39.08
CA PHE A 172 -3.24 6.40 -38.51
C PHE A 172 -4.54 5.91 -37.86
N ASP A 173 -5.21 4.93 -38.44
CA ASP A 173 -6.42 4.33 -37.89
C ASP A 173 -6.13 3.65 -36.53
N ALA A 174 -5.07 2.84 -36.46
CA ALA A 174 -4.61 2.22 -35.21
C ALA A 174 -4.18 3.25 -34.16
N LEU A 175 -3.51 4.34 -34.54
CA LEU A 175 -3.12 5.43 -33.64
C LEU A 175 -4.33 6.18 -33.08
N VAL A 176 -5.32 6.50 -33.92
CA VAL A 176 -6.57 7.13 -33.50
C VAL A 176 -7.31 6.21 -32.52
N GLY A 177 -7.41 4.92 -32.84
CA GLY A 177 -7.98 3.91 -31.94
C GLY A 177 -7.29 3.82 -30.60
N ALA A 178 -5.96 3.77 -30.59
CA ALA A 178 -5.15 3.77 -29.38
C ALA A 178 -5.36 5.03 -28.53
N LEU A 179 -5.35 6.21 -29.16
CA LEU A 179 -5.55 7.49 -28.48
C LEU A 179 -6.94 7.58 -27.85
N VAL A 180 -7.98 7.15 -28.59
CA VAL A 180 -9.35 7.11 -28.09
C VAL A 180 -9.49 6.10 -26.95
N GLY A 181 -8.85 4.93 -27.07
CA GLY A 181 -8.77 3.93 -26.00
C GLY A 181 -8.17 4.51 -24.72
N ILE A 182 -7.01 5.18 -24.82
CA ILE A 182 -6.36 5.86 -23.68
C ILE A 182 -7.28 6.94 -23.11
N LEU A 183 -7.92 7.74 -23.95
CA LEU A 183 -8.81 8.82 -23.52
C LEU A 183 -10.02 8.28 -22.77
N VAL A 184 -10.66 7.23 -23.29
CA VAL A 184 -11.80 6.56 -22.65
C VAL A 184 -11.38 5.91 -21.34
N VAL A 185 -10.25 5.23 -21.29
CA VAL A 185 -9.68 4.69 -20.05
C VAL A 185 -9.44 5.81 -19.03
N ALA A 186 -8.79 6.90 -19.43
CA ALA A 186 -8.48 8.02 -18.54
C ALA A 186 -9.73 8.76 -18.04
N LEU A 187 -10.75 8.92 -18.90
CA LEU A 187 -11.96 9.68 -18.61
C LEU A 187 -13.01 8.83 -17.88
N LEU A 188 -13.24 7.60 -18.35
CA LEU A 188 -14.28 6.70 -17.84
C LEU A 188 -13.83 5.77 -16.73
N LEU A 189 -12.54 5.57 -16.43
CA LEU A 189 -12.17 4.74 -15.27
C LEU A 189 -12.65 5.40 -13.98
N PRO A 190 -13.70 4.88 -13.31
CA PRO A 190 -14.12 5.40 -12.02
C PRO A 190 -13.23 4.80 -10.92
N ILE A 191 -11.93 4.65 -11.18
CA ILE A 191 -10.98 4.28 -10.14
C ILE A 191 -10.78 5.54 -9.32
N ASN A 192 -11.44 5.63 -8.17
CA ASN A 192 -11.00 6.54 -7.13
C ASN A 192 -9.68 5.98 -6.59
N PRO A 193 -8.51 6.57 -6.94
CA PRO A 193 -7.21 6.00 -6.60
C PRO A 193 -7.07 5.81 -5.08
N LEU A 194 -7.69 6.71 -4.31
CA LEU A 194 -7.69 6.66 -2.86
C LEU A 194 -8.44 5.43 -2.32
N ARG A 195 -9.54 5.00 -2.96
CA ARG A 195 -10.28 3.80 -2.53
C ARG A 195 -9.51 2.51 -2.79
N VAL A 196 -8.75 2.45 -3.89
CA VAL A 196 -7.89 1.30 -4.18
C VAL A 196 -6.78 1.22 -3.15
N LEU A 197 -6.21 2.37 -2.83
CA LEU A 197 -5.12 2.51 -1.90
C LEU A 197 -5.54 2.21 -0.44
N ASP A 198 -6.69 2.73 -0.01
CA ASP A 198 -7.33 2.38 1.27
C ASP A 198 -7.60 0.88 1.39
N ARG A 199 -8.01 0.25 0.29
CA ARG A 199 -8.29 -1.20 0.24
C ARG A 199 -7.00 -2.02 0.33
N ALA A 200 -5.91 -1.53 -0.25
CA ALA A 200 -4.59 -2.16 -0.15
C ALA A 200 -3.97 -2.00 1.25
N ALA A 201 -4.18 -0.86 1.92
CA ALA A 201 -3.68 -0.61 3.27
C ALA A 201 -4.52 -1.27 4.38
N ALA A 202 -5.82 -1.48 4.17
CA ALA A 202 -6.71 -2.10 5.15
C ALA A 202 -6.20 -3.41 5.78
N PRO A 203 -5.73 -4.43 5.02
CA PRO A 203 -5.17 -5.64 5.61
C PRO A 203 -3.90 -5.37 6.43
N ILE A 204 -3.05 -4.44 6.00
CA ILE A 204 -1.83 -4.07 6.73
C ILE A 204 -2.17 -3.53 8.12
N PHE A 205 -3.07 -2.56 8.20
CA PHE A 205 -3.51 -2.00 9.49
C PHE A 205 -4.16 -3.07 10.38
N ALA A 206 -4.99 -3.95 9.82
CA ALA A 206 -5.64 -5.01 10.57
C ALA A 206 -4.62 -6.01 11.15
N THR A 207 -3.62 -6.41 10.36
CA THR A 207 -2.56 -7.32 10.83
C THR A 207 -1.69 -6.64 11.89
N VAL A 208 -1.20 -5.42 11.65
CA VAL A 208 -0.34 -4.71 12.62
C VAL A 208 -1.04 -4.53 13.97
N THR A 209 -2.27 -4.01 13.97
CA THR A 209 -3.03 -3.80 15.22
C THR A 209 -3.37 -5.11 15.91
N GLY A 210 -3.85 -6.11 15.15
CA GLY A 210 -4.16 -7.43 15.71
C GLY A 210 -2.94 -8.14 16.32
N GLN A 211 -1.75 -8.01 15.71
CA GLN A 211 -0.53 -8.61 16.24
C GLN A 211 0.06 -7.82 17.42
N LEU A 212 -0.07 -6.49 17.46
CA LEU A 212 0.30 -5.71 18.65
C LEU A 212 -0.61 -6.06 19.84
N ASP A 213 -1.92 -6.22 19.61
CA ASP A 213 -2.86 -6.69 20.63
C ASP A 213 -2.46 -8.10 21.12
N ALA A 214 -2.09 -9.01 20.21
CA ALA A 214 -1.61 -10.35 20.57
C ALA A 214 -0.30 -10.31 21.38
N VAL A 215 0.63 -9.41 21.06
CA VAL A 215 1.86 -9.20 21.85
C VAL A 215 1.55 -8.68 23.24
N ALA A 216 0.61 -7.74 23.39
CA ALA A 216 0.17 -7.27 24.71
C ALA A 216 -0.43 -8.40 25.56
N HIS A 217 -1.27 -9.25 24.96
CA HIS A 217 -1.81 -10.43 25.63
C HIS A 217 -0.70 -11.42 26.01
N ALA A 218 0.26 -11.67 25.13
CA ALA A 218 1.41 -12.53 25.38
C ALA A 218 2.27 -12.04 26.55
N LEU A 219 2.55 -10.72 26.61
CA LEU A 219 3.27 -10.10 27.74
C LEU A 219 2.50 -10.26 29.06
N THR A 220 1.18 -10.14 29.03
CA THR A 220 0.33 -10.29 30.22
C THR A 220 0.26 -11.74 30.70
N ALA A 221 0.09 -12.68 29.77
CA ALA A 221 0.01 -14.12 30.06
C ALA A 221 1.39 -14.78 30.25
N ARG A 222 2.47 -14.03 30.01
CA ARG A 222 3.86 -14.52 29.92
C ARG A 222 4.04 -15.70 28.96
N ASP A 223 3.39 -15.65 27.80
CA ASP A 223 3.48 -16.65 26.74
C ASP A 223 4.47 -16.20 25.66
N ALA A 224 5.72 -16.69 25.73
CA ALA A 224 6.75 -16.37 24.75
C ALA A 224 6.38 -16.87 23.34
N ASP A 225 5.76 -18.05 23.23
CA ASP A 225 5.39 -18.65 21.94
C ASP A 225 4.30 -17.83 21.24
N ALA A 226 3.35 -17.26 22.00
CA ALA A 226 2.37 -16.32 21.46
C ALA A 226 3.04 -15.07 20.86
N ALA A 227 4.06 -14.51 21.53
CA ALA A 227 4.80 -13.37 21.00
C ALA A 227 5.59 -13.73 19.73
N ILE A 228 6.16 -14.94 19.64
CA ILE A 228 6.83 -15.45 18.44
C ILE A 228 5.84 -15.62 17.28
N ARG A 229 4.67 -16.23 17.53
CA ARG A 229 3.62 -16.36 16.51
C ARG A 229 3.19 -15.00 15.97
N ALA A 230 3.04 -14.00 16.84
CA ALA A 230 2.70 -12.64 16.41
C ALA A 230 3.81 -12.00 15.55
N LEU A 231 5.08 -12.21 15.92
CA LEU A 231 6.23 -11.78 15.11
C LEU A 231 6.25 -12.43 13.72
N ASP A 232 5.97 -13.72 13.63
CA ASP A 232 5.97 -14.42 12.34
C ASP A 232 4.83 -13.96 11.43
N GLN A 233 3.65 -13.66 11.99
CA GLN A 233 2.56 -13.03 11.24
C GLN A 233 2.96 -11.64 10.72
N LEU A 234 3.66 -10.83 11.51
CA LEU A 234 4.18 -9.52 11.08
C LEU A 234 5.26 -9.65 9.99
N ARG A 235 6.09 -10.70 10.03
CA ARG A 235 7.10 -11.00 8.99
C ARG A 235 6.44 -11.41 7.68
N GLY A 236 5.33 -12.15 7.72
CA GLY A 236 4.58 -12.60 6.54
C GLY A 236 3.87 -11.49 5.73
N MET A 237 4.02 -10.22 6.10
CA MET A 237 3.30 -9.09 5.49
C MET A 237 3.91 -8.58 4.18
N ASP A 238 5.01 -9.13 3.69
CA ASP A 238 5.74 -8.59 2.54
C ASP A 238 4.87 -8.56 1.25
N ALA A 239 3.99 -9.55 1.06
CA ALA A 239 3.04 -9.56 -0.05
C ALA A 239 1.99 -8.44 0.05
N ASP A 240 1.58 -8.07 1.27
CA ASP A 240 0.60 -7.01 1.49
C ASP A 240 1.23 -5.63 1.24
N VAL A 241 2.47 -5.44 1.72
CA VAL A 241 3.28 -4.24 1.43
C VAL A 241 3.55 -4.12 -0.07
N GLY A 242 3.88 -5.21 -0.75
CA GLY A 242 4.03 -5.24 -2.21
C GLY A 242 2.79 -4.75 -2.94
N ARG A 243 1.60 -5.23 -2.56
CA ARG A 243 0.32 -4.77 -3.16
C ARG A 243 0.03 -3.30 -2.86
N LEU A 244 0.39 -2.80 -1.68
CA LEU A 244 0.27 -1.38 -1.36
C LEU A 244 1.17 -0.52 -2.27
N ASN A 245 2.42 -0.94 -2.47
CA ASN A 245 3.39 -0.24 -3.31
C ASN A 245 3.01 -0.28 -4.80
N GLU A 246 2.47 -1.39 -5.28
CA GLU A 246 1.87 -1.48 -6.61
C GLU A 246 0.68 -0.51 -6.78
N ALA A 247 -0.20 -0.45 -5.78
CA ALA A 247 -1.34 0.47 -5.78
C ALA A 247 -0.90 1.95 -5.74
N LEU A 248 0.13 2.30 -4.96
CA LEU A 248 0.72 3.64 -4.93
C LEU A 248 1.30 4.02 -6.29
N SER A 249 2.11 3.13 -6.88
CA SER A 249 2.72 3.35 -8.19
C SER A 249 1.65 3.56 -9.27
N GLY A 250 0.62 2.71 -9.31
CA GLY A 250 -0.49 2.85 -10.26
C GLY A 250 -1.32 4.13 -10.04
N ALA A 251 -1.58 4.50 -8.78
CA ALA A 251 -2.27 5.75 -8.46
C ALA A 251 -1.46 6.99 -8.88
N GLY A 252 -0.13 6.94 -8.75
CA GLY A 252 0.77 8.00 -9.18
C GLY A 252 0.71 8.24 -10.69
N GLU A 253 0.74 7.17 -11.48
CA GLU A 253 0.64 7.24 -12.95
C GLU A 253 -0.69 7.84 -13.42
N VAL A 254 -1.80 7.50 -12.75
CA VAL A 254 -3.12 8.08 -13.05
C VAL A 254 -3.18 9.57 -12.69
N VAL A 255 -2.60 9.97 -11.57
CA VAL A 255 -2.61 11.37 -11.10
C VAL A 255 -1.71 12.27 -11.94
N THR A 256 -0.62 11.75 -12.52
CA THR A 256 0.26 12.52 -13.41
C THR A 256 -0.33 12.69 -14.82
N LEU A 257 -0.94 11.64 -15.37
CA LEU A 257 -1.39 11.61 -16.77
C LEU A 257 -2.80 12.19 -17.00
N ALA A 258 -3.69 12.19 -16.00
CA ALA A 258 -5.09 12.61 -16.17
C ALA A 258 -5.34 14.07 -15.72
N PRO A 259 -5.40 15.06 -16.63
CA PRO A 259 -5.59 16.48 -16.27
C PRO A 259 -6.89 16.75 -15.52
N ALA A 260 -7.96 15.98 -15.79
CA ALA A 260 -9.23 16.07 -15.06
C ALA A 260 -9.13 15.76 -13.54
N ARG A 261 -8.00 15.19 -13.07
CA ARG A 261 -7.82 14.72 -11.69
C ARG A 261 -6.68 15.41 -10.94
N TRP A 262 -6.05 16.43 -11.53
CA TRP A 262 -4.97 17.18 -10.89
C TRP A 262 -5.37 17.82 -9.56
N HIS A 263 -6.66 18.16 -9.40
CA HIS A 263 -7.21 18.63 -8.14
C HIS A 263 -7.05 17.62 -6.96
N ARG A 264 -6.77 16.34 -7.24
CA ARG A 264 -6.53 15.27 -6.24
C ARG A 264 -5.05 14.98 -5.98
N ARG A 265 -4.14 15.67 -6.68
CA ARG A 265 -2.68 15.44 -6.60
C ARG A 265 -2.13 15.68 -5.20
N ALA A 266 -2.59 16.74 -4.53
CA ALA A 266 -2.24 17.03 -3.14
C ALA A 266 -2.64 15.88 -2.19
N ARG A 267 -3.83 15.30 -2.38
CA ARG A 267 -4.34 14.19 -1.56
C ARG A 267 -3.57 12.89 -1.81
N TYR A 268 -3.16 12.62 -3.06
CA TYR A 268 -2.26 11.50 -3.38
C TYR A 268 -0.90 11.65 -2.69
N HIS A 269 -0.25 12.82 -2.79
CA HIS A 269 1.06 13.04 -2.15
C HIS A 269 0.97 12.95 -0.63
N ARG A 270 -0.14 13.37 0.00
CA ARG A 270 -0.38 13.16 1.43
C ARG A 270 -0.47 11.67 1.78
N TYR A 271 -1.22 10.88 1.00
CA TYR A 271 -1.29 9.44 1.23
C TYR A 271 0.07 8.76 1.03
N ALA A 272 0.77 9.07 -0.07
CA ALA A 272 2.07 8.47 -0.38
C ALA A 272 3.07 8.69 0.76
N ARG A 273 3.12 9.91 1.32
CA ARG A 273 3.91 10.21 2.54
C ARG A 273 3.45 9.38 3.73
N GLY A 274 2.14 9.24 3.94
CA GLY A 274 1.59 8.39 5.01
C GLY A 274 1.96 6.91 4.88
N ALA A 275 2.05 6.38 3.66
CA ALA A 275 2.44 4.99 3.42
C ALA A 275 3.89 4.71 3.83
N GLU A 276 4.82 5.66 3.63
CA GLU A 276 6.19 5.53 4.12
C GLU A 276 6.23 5.41 5.66
N HIS A 277 5.37 6.15 6.37
CA HIS A 277 5.25 6.01 7.82
C HIS A 277 4.63 4.68 8.22
N LEU A 278 3.65 4.16 7.46
CA LEU A 278 3.09 2.83 7.71
C LEU A 278 4.15 1.73 7.59
N GLU A 279 5.03 1.79 6.58
CA GLU A 279 6.15 0.86 6.46
C GLU A 279 7.10 0.93 7.65
N ARG A 280 7.44 2.15 8.11
CA ARG A 280 8.23 2.34 9.34
C ARG A 280 7.53 1.74 10.57
N LEU A 281 6.22 1.93 10.71
CA LEU A 281 5.44 1.36 11.81
C LEU A 281 5.44 -0.18 11.81
N ILE A 282 5.42 -0.82 10.64
CA ILE A 282 5.57 -2.28 10.53
C ILE A 282 6.92 -2.73 11.10
N LEU A 283 8.01 -2.00 10.81
CA LEU A 283 9.34 -2.30 11.35
C LEU A 283 9.35 -2.20 12.88
N TYR A 284 8.75 -1.15 13.44
CA TYR A 284 8.67 -1.02 14.90
C TYR A 284 7.77 -2.08 15.54
N ALA A 285 6.63 -2.42 14.93
CA ALA A 285 5.78 -3.51 15.42
C ALA A 285 6.51 -4.86 15.44
N ARG A 286 7.29 -5.17 14.38
CA ARG A 286 8.17 -6.35 14.34
C ARG A 286 9.22 -6.31 15.45
N SER A 287 9.82 -5.15 15.69
CA SER A 287 10.83 -5.01 16.75
C SER A 287 10.22 -5.14 18.16
N VAL A 288 9.05 -4.56 18.40
CA VAL A 288 8.25 -4.70 19.63
C VAL A 288 7.91 -6.17 19.88
N ALA A 289 7.39 -6.87 18.88
CA ALA A 289 7.08 -8.30 18.99
C ALA A 289 8.34 -9.14 19.31
N ARG A 290 9.45 -8.87 18.60
CA ARG A 290 10.74 -9.55 18.84
C ARG A 290 11.26 -9.31 20.25
N ARG A 291 11.32 -8.06 20.70
CA ARG A 291 11.82 -7.72 22.05
C ARG A 291 10.93 -8.27 23.15
N SER A 292 9.61 -8.32 22.92
CA SER A 292 8.66 -8.96 23.83
C SER A 292 8.91 -10.46 23.94
N ALA A 293 9.04 -11.16 22.82
CA ALA A 293 9.36 -12.59 22.80
C ALA A 293 10.68 -12.89 23.54
N THR A 294 11.74 -12.11 23.26
CA THR A 294 13.03 -12.28 23.94
C THR A 294 12.94 -11.96 25.43
N ALA A 295 12.28 -10.88 25.84
CA ALA A 295 12.11 -10.55 27.26
C ALA A 295 11.41 -11.70 28.01
N LEU A 296 10.38 -12.32 27.41
CA LEU A 296 9.67 -13.46 27.98
C LEU A 296 10.54 -14.73 28.04
N GLN A 297 11.31 -15.04 26.98
CA GLN A 297 12.22 -16.19 26.96
C GLN A 297 13.32 -16.10 28.03
N TYR A 298 13.76 -14.88 28.35
CA TYR A 298 14.77 -14.63 29.38
C TYR A 298 14.17 -14.40 30.78
N ASP A 299 12.85 -14.59 30.93
CA ASP A 299 12.08 -14.36 32.16
C ASP A 299 12.38 -12.98 32.79
N GLU A 300 12.49 -11.95 31.93
CA GLU A 300 12.62 -10.57 32.40
C GLU A 300 11.32 -10.11 33.12
N PRO A 301 11.43 -9.25 34.14
CA PRO A 301 10.24 -8.66 34.75
C PRO A 301 9.49 -7.81 33.73
N ILE A 302 8.19 -8.08 33.58
CA ILE A 302 7.27 -7.30 32.74
C ILE A 302 6.38 -6.45 33.64
N PRO A 303 6.58 -5.11 33.67
CA PRO A 303 5.72 -4.22 34.42
C PRO A 303 4.28 -4.20 33.88
N PRO A 304 3.24 -4.09 34.73
CA PRO A 304 1.84 -4.10 34.30
C PRO A 304 1.48 -3.00 33.28
N SER A 305 2.18 -1.86 33.31
CA SER A 305 1.98 -0.75 32.37
C SER A 305 2.51 -1.02 30.96
N LEU A 306 3.42 -1.98 30.78
CA LEU A 306 4.07 -2.26 29.50
C LEU A 306 3.11 -2.92 28.47
N PRO A 307 2.36 -3.99 28.78
CA PRO A 307 1.32 -4.51 27.89
C PRO A 307 0.26 -3.46 27.52
N VAL A 308 -0.10 -2.60 28.47
CA VAL A 308 -1.08 -1.54 28.26
C VAL A 308 -0.54 -0.49 27.30
N ALA A 309 0.75 -0.13 27.39
CA ALA A 309 1.41 0.75 26.42
C ALA A 309 1.35 0.18 24.99
N VAL A 310 1.67 -1.11 24.82
CA VAL A 310 1.56 -1.79 23.51
C VAL A 310 0.13 -1.75 22.96
N THR A 311 -0.86 -1.97 23.82
CA THR A 311 -2.29 -1.88 23.45
C THR A 311 -2.67 -0.46 23.04
N ARG A 312 -2.18 0.57 23.76
CA ARG A 312 -2.44 1.97 23.39
C ARG A 312 -1.79 2.38 22.08
N LEU A 313 -0.60 1.86 21.77
CA LEU A 313 -0.01 2.03 20.45
C LEU A 313 -0.88 1.40 19.34
N SER A 314 -1.41 0.20 19.58
CA SER A 314 -2.37 -0.46 18.65
C SER A 314 -3.65 0.38 18.45
N ASP A 315 -4.22 0.91 19.54
CA ASP A 315 -5.37 1.82 19.48
C ASP A 315 -5.05 3.07 18.65
N ALA A 316 -3.87 3.66 18.83
CA ALA A 316 -3.42 4.83 18.09
C ALA A 316 -3.27 4.55 16.58
N ILE A 317 -2.71 3.39 16.21
CA ILE A 317 -2.60 2.96 14.80
C ILE A 317 -3.99 2.74 14.19
N ARG A 318 -4.93 2.17 14.95
CA ARG A 318 -6.32 1.97 14.52
C ARG A 318 -7.03 3.31 14.31
N GLN A 319 -6.81 4.26 15.22
CA GLN A 319 -7.38 5.60 15.14
C GLN A 319 -6.81 6.41 13.97
N LEU A 320 -5.50 6.32 13.71
CA LEU A 320 -4.84 6.97 12.57
C LEU A 320 -5.55 6.63 11.25
N ARG A 321 -5.89 5.36 11.06
CA ARG A 321 -6.62 4.91 9.86
C ARG A 321 -8.02 5.54 9.78
N GLN A 322 -8.72 5.67 10.90
CA GLN A 322 -10.06 6.28 10.94
C GLN A 322 -9.98 7.78 10.64
N ASP A 323 -9.03 8.49 11.26
CA ASP A 323 -8.82 9.92 11.07
C ASP A 323 -8.46 10.22 9.61
N HIS A 324 -7.61 9.39 8.99
CA HIS A 324 -7.26 9.50 7.58
C HIS A 324 -8.46 9.29 6.63
N GLN A 325 -9.37 8.37 6.97
CA GLN A 325 -10.57 8.12 6.17
C GLN A 325 -11.61 9.22 6.29
N ALA A 326 -11.73 9.81 7.48
CA ALA A 326 -12.68 10.89 7.77
C ALA A 326 -12.17 12.28 7.36
N ASP A 327 -10.88 12.44 7.06
CA ASP A 327 -10.22 13.72 6.75
C ASP A 327 -10.43 14.75 7.87
N VAL A 328 -10.34 14.30 9.13
CA VAL A 328 -10.53 15.09 10.34
C VAL A 328 -9.21 15.36 11.05
N ASP A 329 -9.17 16.39 11.89
CA ASP A 329 -8.02 16.70 12.74
C ASP A 329 -7.70 15.49 13.68
N PRO A 330 -6.48 14.93 13.63
CA PRO A 330 -6.13 13.70 14.34
C PRO A 330 -5.88 13.88 15.85
N GLU A 331 -6.70 14.67 16.54
CA GLU A 331 -6.59 14.93 17.98
C GLU A 331 -6.71 13.63 18.81
N ARG A 332 -7.58 12.71 18.39
CA ARG A 332 -7.74 11.43 19.08
C ARG A 332 -6.50 10.55 18.93
N THR A 333 -5.91 10.51 17.73
CA THR A 333 -4.62 9.83 17.50
C THR A 333 -3.52 10.45 18.38
N ARG A 334 -3.42 11.79 18.43
CA ARG A 334 -2.45 12.51 19.28
C ARG A 334 -2.58 12.13 20.75
N ARG A 335 -3.82 12.07 21.26
CA ARG A 335 -4.08 11.69 22.65
C ARG A 335 -3.63 10.26 22.95
N LEU A 336 -3.99 9.29 22.10
CA LEU A 336 -3.61 7.89 22.29
C LEU A 336 -2.09 7.68 22.24
N VAL A 337 -1.39 8.39 21.36
CA VAL A 337 0.09 8.38 21.32
C VAL A 337 0.69 8.92 22.61
N ARG A 338 0.15 10.01 23.18
CA ARG A 338 0.61 10.54 24.47
C ARG A 338 0.37 9.55 25.62
N GLU A 339 -0.81 8.92 25.65
CA GLU A 339 -1.14 7.89 26.65
C GLU A 339 -0.20 6.68 26.55
N SER A 340 0.09 6.22 25.33
CA SER A 340 1.08 5.16 25.04
C SER A 340 2.46 5.53 25.59
N ALA A 341 2.96 6.73 25.25
CA ALA A 341 4.25 7.21 25.72
C ALA A 341 4.32 7.38 27.24
N GLU A 342 3.26 7.89 27.88
CA GLU A 342 3.14 7.98 29.34
C GLU A 342 3.19 6.60 30.01
N LEU A 343 2.50 5.60 29.47
CA LEU A 343 2.55 4.23 29.98
C LEU A 343 3.93 3.59 29.78
N ALA A 344 4.59 3.85 28.65
CA ALA A 344 5.95 3.39 28.42
C ALA A 344 6.95 4.01 29.43
N GLY A 345 6.76 5.28 29.80
CA GLY A 345 7.52 5.95 30.85
C GLY A 345 7.28 5.37 32.25
N ARG A 346 6.02 5.04 32.57
CA ARG A 346 5.66 4.35 33.83
C ARG A 346 6.32 2.97 33.91
N ALA A 347 6.22 2.17 32.85
CA ALA A 347 6.83 0.85 32.77
C ALA A 347 8.33 0.90 33.03
N TRP A 348 9.02 1.89 32.45
CA TRP A 348 10.44 2.09 32.69
C TRP A 348 10.77 2.34 34.16
N ALA A 349 9.95 3.16 34.84
CA ALA A 349 10.13 3.52 36.24
C ALA A 349 9.74 2.39 37.22
N GLU A 350 8.75 1.57 36.86
CA GLU A 350 8.36 0.35 37.60
C GLU A 350 9.49 -0.69 37.62
N GLY A 351 10.31 -0.72 36.56
CA GLY A 351 11.56 -1.46 36.51
C GLY A 351 11.57 -2.51 35.40
N VAL A 352 12.50 -2.34 34.46
CA VAL A 352 12.73 -3.26 33.35
C VAL A 352 14.20 -3.69 33.30
N ARG A 353 14.47 -4.81 32.63
CA ARG A 353 15.81 -5.25 32.26
C ARG A 353 16.11 -4.85 30.81
N SER A 354 17.16 -5.42 30.22
CA SER A 354 17.72 -5.00 28.92
C SER A 354 16.70 -5.08 27.79
N TYR A 355 15.98 -6.19 27.67
CA TYR A 355 15.00 -6.37 26.57
C TYR A 355 13.73 -5.54 26.79
N GLY A 356 13.30 -5.40 28.04
CA GLY A 356 12.21 -4.47 28.42
C GLY A 356 12.52 -3.00 28.16
N ASP A 357 13.74 -2.53 28.48
CA ASP A 357 14.20 -1.16 28.20
C ASP A 357 14.27 -0.89 26.69
N ALA A 358 14.80 -1.86 25.96
CA ALA A 358 14.78 -1.83 24.51
C ALA A 358 13.33 -1.80 23.99
N LEU A 359 12.42 -2.64 24.47
CA LEU A 359 11.01 -2.64 24.05
C LEU A 359 10.36 -1.25 24.24
N ILE A 360 10.61 -0.60 25.38
CA ILE A 360 10.14 0.77 25.67
C ILE A 360 10.70 1.78 24.68
N THR A 361 11.98 1.64 24.30
CA THR A 361 12.61 2.50 23.28
C THR A 361 11.92 2.34 21.92
N ASP A 362 11.56 1.12 21.53
CA ASP A 362 10.85 0.89 20.26
C ASP A 362 9.43 1.45 20.30
N LEU A 363 8.72 1.30 21.42
CA LEU A 363 7.39 1.89 21.61
C LEU A 363 7.43 3.41 21.44
N ARG A 364 8.36 4.08 22.12
CA ARG A 364 8.53 5.54 22.02
C ARG A 364 8.91 5.98 20.60
N THR A 365 9.69 5.17 19.89
CA THR A 365 10.04 5.47 18.49
C THR A 365 8.84 5.29 17.56
N ALA A 366 8.01 4.27 17.79
CA ALA A 366 6.75 4.07 17.06
C ALA A 366 5.75 5.20 17.32
N ASP A 367 5.64 5.66 18.58
CA ASP A 367 4.84 6.83 18.97
C ASP A 367 5.29 8.09 18.21
N SER A 368 6.60 8.34 18.14
CA SER A 368 7.14 9.45 17.35
C SER A 368 6.79 9.32 15.86
N GLU A 369 6.90 8.12 15.27
CA GLU A 369 6.51 7.90 13.88
C GLU A 369 5.02 8.13 13.63
N LEU A 370 4.15 7.77 14.56
CA LEU A 370 2.72 8.07 14.46
C LEU A 370 2.45 9.57 14.42
N LEU A 371 3.14 10.36 15.25
CA LEU A 371 3.02 11.82 15.20
C LEU A 371 3.51 12.38 13.86
N ARG A 372 4.59 11.84 13.31
CA ARG A 372 5.09 12.24 11.98
C ARG A 372 4.09 11.86 10.87
N ALA A 373 3.40 10.72 11.00
CA ALA A 373 2.35 10.31 10.06
C ALA A 373 1.16 11.28 10.02
N ILE A 374 0.94 12.05 11.09
CA ILE A 374 -0.06 13.13 11.17
C ILE A 374 0.55 14.53 10.99
N GLU A 375 1.65 14.61 10.23
CA GLU A 375 2.31 15.85 9.79
C GLU A 375 3.02 16.65 10.91
N TYR A 376 3.42 16.03 12.02
CA TYR A 376 4.38 16.66 12.96
C TYR A 376 5.80 16.68 12.39
N GLU A 377 6.52 17.78 12.63
CA GLU A 377 7.96 17.83 12.43
C GLU A 377 8.69 16.84 13.36
N PRO A 378 9.82 16.23 12.94
CA PRO A 378 10.52 15.21 13.72
C PRO A 378 10.89 15.65 15.14
N ASP A 379 11.35 16.89 15.31
CA ASP A 379 11.75 17.42 16.62
C ASP A 379 10.54 17.64 17.54
N ASP A 380 9.41 18.08 16.99
CA ASP A 380 8.18 18.27 17.74
C ASP A 380 7.56 16.94 18.16
N ALA A 381 7.55 15.95 17.26
CA ALA A 381 7.12 14.59 17.55
C ALA A 381 7.94 14.00 18.71
N ASN A 382 9.27 14.07 18.61
CA ASN A 382 10.17 13.57 19.63
C ASN A 382 10.03 14.31 20.96
N ARG A 383 9.78 15.63 20.93
CA ARG A 383 9.53 16.42 22.13
C ARG A 383 8.25 15.98 22.84
N VAL A 384 7.15 15.83 22.11
CA VAL A 384 5.86 15.39 22.67
C VAL A 384 5.97 14.02 23.33
N VAL A 385 6.60 13.05 22.65
CA VAL A 385 6.80 11.70 23.21
C VAL A 385 7.72 11.72 24.42
N ARG A 386 8.79 12.52 24.39
CA ARG A 386 9.72 12.65 25.53
C ARG A 386 9.04 13.26 26.76
N GLU A 387 8.25 14.31 26.58
CA GLU A 387 7.50 14.94 27.67
C GLU A 387 6.47 14.00 28.26
N ALA A 388 5.70 13.31 27.41
CA ALA A 388 4.71 12.32 27.83
C ALA A 388 5.36 11.17 28.64
N ALA A 389 6.42 10.55 28.09
CA ALA A 389 7.17 9.51 28.81
C ALA A 389 7.78 10.03 30.12
N GLY A 390 8.27 11.27 30.14
CA GLY A 390 8.80 11.91 31.34
C GLY A 390 7.75 12.11 32.43
N ARG A 391 6.50 12.45 32.07
CA ARG A 391 5.38 12.52 33.03
C ARG A 391 5.07 11.16 33.64
N GLY A 392 4.94 10.13 32.81
CA GLY A 392 4.72 8.77 33.29
C GLY A 392 5.83 8.27 34.21
N GLN A 393 7.09 8.55 33.87
CA GLN A 393 8.22 8.24 34.74
C GLN A 393 8.13 8.97 36.09
N ALA A 394 7.77 10.26 36.08
CA ALA A 394 7.67 11.08 37.29
C ALA A 394 6.53 10.67 38.23
N GLU A 395 5.46 10.05 37.73
CA GLU A 395 4.38 9.50 38.55
C GLU A 395 4.86 8.37 39.48
N VAL A 396 5.79 7.54 39.00
CA VAL A 396 6.33 6.39 39.75
C VAL A 396 7.62 6.78 40.50
N ARG A 397 8.50 7.53 39.83
CA ARG A 397 9.78 8.03 40.38
C ARG A 397 9.84 9.55 40.23
N PRO A 398 9.25 10.31 41.17
CA PRO A 398 9.29 11.77 41.09
C PRO A 398 10.73 12.25 41.05
N PRO A 399 11.06 13.24 40.19
CA PRO A 399 12.41 13.77 40.10
C PRO A 399 12.83 14.24 41.50
N ALA A 400 14.01 13.82 41.94
CA ALA A 400 14.58 14.32 43.18
C ALA A 400 14.53 15.84 43.13
N ARG A 401 13.70 16.45 43.98
CA ARG A 401 13.62 17.91 44.06
C ARG A 401 15.03 18.36 44.34
N ALA A 402 15.69 18.98 43.36
CA ALA A 402 16.93 19.67 43.59
C ALA A 402 16.58 20.75 44.62
N HIS A 403 16.87 20.49 45.89
CA HIS A 403 16.94 21.50 46.91
C HIS A 403 18.07 22.43 46.45
N LEU A 404 17.71 23.39 45.59
CA LEU A 404 18.53 24.54 45.30
C LEU A 404 18.68 25.27 46.63
N HIS A 405 19.71 24.91 47.39
CA HIS A 405 20.27 25.77 48.40
C HIS A 405 20.66 27.05 47.66
N ARG A 406 19.74 28.03 47.65
CA ARG A 406 20.09 29.41 47.30
C ARG A 406 21.23 29.78 48.24
N PRO A 407 22.45 30.04 47.74
CA PRO A 407 23.49 30.59 48.58
C PRO A 407 22.95 31.90 49.12
N ARG A 408 22.89 32.04 50.45
CA ARG A 408 22.58 33.33 51.09
C ARG A 408 23.56 34.35 50.52
N PRO A 409 23.12 35.53 50.07
CA PRO A 409 24.05 36.56 49.64
C PRO A 409 24.92 36.93 50.84
N HIS A 410 26.21 36.60 50.76
CA HIS A 410 27.20 37.10 51.70
C HIS A 410 27.24 38.63 51.55
N THR A 411 26.72 39.34 52.54
CA THR A 411 27.02 40.76 52.78
C THR A 411 28.49 40.87 53.15
N GLY A 412 29.36 40.92 52.13
CA GLY A 412 30.79 41.15 52.24
C GLY A 412 31.16 42.50 51.62
N THR A 413 31.86 43.31 52.41
CA THR A 413 32.28 44.70 52.18
C THR A 413 33.10 44.96 50.90
N PRO A 414 33.10 46.18 50.34
CA PRO A 414 33.78 46.48 49.08
C PRO A 414 35.29 46.60 49.30
N ARG A 415 36.08 45.66 48.76
CA ARG A 415 37.55 45.80 48.68
C ARG A 415 37.97 46.45 47.35
N THR A 416 38.58 47.61 47.52
CA THR A 416 39.29 48.46 46.55
C THR A 416 40.16 47.68 45.56
N ARG A 417 39.92 47.92 44.26
CA ARG A 417 40.64 47.34 43.13
C ARG A 417 41.83 48.25 42.75
N ARG A 418 43.05 47.88 43.14
CA ARG A 418 44.28 48.60 42.77
C ARG A 418 44.81 48.05 41.44
N HIS A 419 44.75 48.87 40.39
CA HIS A 419 45.32 48.59 39.07
C HIS A 419 46.83 48.45 39.13
N ARG A 420 47.40 47.37 38.58
CA ARG A 420 48.80 47.30 38.18
C ARG A 420 48.87 46.90 36.71
N ARG A 421 49.26 47.87 35.87
CA ARG A 421 49.61 47.70 34.44
C ARG A 421 50.91 46.90 34.36
N SER A 422 50.95 45.86 33.53
CA SER A 422 52.20 45.36 32.96
C SER A 422 52.09 45.33 31.42
N THR A 423 53.16 45.81 30.83
CA THR A 423 53.32 46.25 29.44
C THR A 423 53.53 45.09 28.47
N ARG A 424 52.78 45.12 27.37
CA ARG A 424 53.00 44.33 26.15
C ARG A 424 54.25 44.82 25.42
N ARG A 425 55.17 43.90 25.11
CA ARG A 425 56.12 43.99 23.99
C ARG A 425 56.15 42.64 23.29
N THR A 426 55.51 42.54 22.14
CA THR A 426 55.54 41.38 21.24
C THR A 426 56.27 41.77 19.97
N HIS A 427 57.33 41.05 19.65
CA HIS A 427 58.14 41.21 18.44
C HIS A 427 58.08 39.90 17.63
N GLY A 428 57.75 40.03 16.34
CA GLY A 428 58.13 39.13 15.25
C GLY A 428 57.41 37.77 15.13
N ARG A 429 56.61 37.57 14.07
CA ARG A 429 57.10 37.11 12.75
C ARG A 429 55.96 36.95 11.74
N ARG A 430 56.24 37.48 10.54
CA ARG A 430 55.50 37.34 9.27
C ARG A 430 55.27 35.88 8.86
N ARG A 431 54.08 35.59 8.33
CA ARG A 431 53.89 34.72 7.15
C ARG A 431 52.72 35.26 6.31
N GLY A 432 53.03 35.82 5.16
CA GLY A 432 52.07 36.04 4.09
C GLY A 432 51.99 34.79 3.21
N ARG A 433 50.79 34.44 2.74
CA ARG A 433 50.61 33.63 1.54
C ARG A 433 49.46 34.19 0.71
N HIS A 434 49.73 34.11 -0.58
CA HIS A 434 49.14 34.84 -1.69
C HIS A 434 47.74 34.38 -2.09
N ARG A 435 47.08 35.31 -2.79
CA ARG A 435 45.80 35.31 -3.51
C ARG A 435 45.53 34.14 -4.50
N PRO A 436 44.27 33.99 -4.95
CA PRO A 436 43.80 32.97 -5.89
C PRO A 436 43.92 33.42 -7.35
N ARG A 437 43.82 32.46 -8.30
CA ARG A 437 43.44 32.71 -9.70
C ARG A 437 42.75 31.49 -10.33
N VAL A 438 41.60 31.81 -10.95
CA VAL A 438 40.79 31.12 -11.99
C VAL A 438 40.15 29.80 -11.61
#